data_AF-A5GFM8-F1
#
_entry.id   AF-A5GFM8-F1
#
_cell.length_a   1.000
_cell.length_b   1.000
_cell.length_c   1.000
_cell.angle_alpha   90.00
_cell.angle_beta   90.00
_cell.angle_gamma   90.00
#
_symmetry.space_group_name_H-M   'P 1'
#
loop_
_entity.id
_entity.type
_entity.pdbx_description
1 polymer ?
#
loop_
_entity_poly.entity_id
_entity_poly.type
_entity_poly.pdbx_seq_one_letter_code
_entity_poly.pdbx_strand_id
1 'polypeptide(L)'
;MAQKPISTAAAERLNLVAQDEIWKYRLKAENEARQNWAQNWGFLTTPLEELIKCEEEASTPKPRIELPERFRIRPVTPVEKYIQVLPSPPVPKTTQGFIGWRSGVPGLNKCLEHDCEIRSCKGAYAKELNWPKQGIH
;
A
#
# COMPACT_ATOMS: atom_id res chain seq x y z
N MET A 1 10.10 16.48 34.36
CA MET A 1 9.95 15.09 34.86
C MET A 1 8.65 15.02 35.65
N ALA A 2 7.51 14.69 35.02
CA ALA A 2 6.23 14.58 35.71
C ALA A 2 6.21 13.27 36.51
N GLN A 3 6.18 13.37 37.84
CA GLN A 3 6.03 12.19 38.70
C GLN A 3 4.62 11.62 38.50
N LYS A 4 4.53 10.30 38.23
CA LYS A 4 3.25 9.62 38.06
C LYS A 4 2.47 9.66 39.37
N PRO A 5 1.18 10.03 39.37
CA PRO A 5 0.38 10.02 40.58
C PRO A 5 0.25 8.59 41.10
N ILE A 6 0.45 8.42 42.41
CA ILE A 6 0.32 7.14 43.11
C ILE A 6 -1.14 6.66 43.00
N SER A 7 -1.33 5.39 42.62
CA SER A 7 -2.66 4.77 42.48
C SER A 7 -3.38 4.69 43.83
N THR A 8 -4.72 4.65 43.81
CA THR A 8 -5.57 4.60 45.02
C THR A 8 -5.24 3.41 45.91
N ALA A 9 -5.07 2.22 45.34
CA ALA A 9 -4.72 1.00 46.06
C ALA A 9 -3.32 1.05 46.73
N ALA A 10 -2.39 1.83 46.19
CA ALA A 10 -1.09 2.02 46.81
C ALA A 10 -1.14 3.02 47.97
N ALA A 11 -2.06 4.00 47.92
CA ALA A 11 -2.27 4.97 49.00
C ALA A 11 -2.89 4.33 50.26
N GLU A 12 -3.79 3.35 50.10
CA GLU A 12 -4.44 2.64 51.23
C GLU A 12 -3.45 1.82 52.09
N ARG A 13 -2.31 1.42 51.52
CA ARG A 13 -1.24 0.69 52.24
C ARG A 13 -0.30 1.60 53.04
N LEU A 14 -0.47 2.92 52.97
CA LEU A 14 0.39 3.91 53.62
C LEU A 14 -0.19 4.39 54.96
N ASN A 15 0.68 4.97 55.80
CA ASN A 15 0.31 5.60 57.08
C ASN A 15 -0.75 6.71 56.87
N LEU A 16 -1.61 6.94 57.86
CA LEU A 16 -2.69 7.95 57.85
C LEU A 16 -2.19 9.35 57.48
N VAL A 17 -1.00 9.74 57.97
CA VAL A 17 -0.39 11.05 57.63
C VAL A 17 -0.04 11.12 56.14
N ALA A 18 0.54 10.05 55.59
CA ALA A 18 0.88 9.99 54.17
C ALA A 18 -0.38 9.96 53.29
N GLN A 19 -1.46 9.34 53.75
CA GLN A 19 -2.75 9.40 53.06
C GLN A 19 -3.29 10.83 52.99
N ASP A 20 -3.29 11.58 54.10
CA ASP A 20 -3.74 12.97 54.15
C ASP A 20 -2.90 13.89 53.24
N GLU A 21 -1.58 13.70 53.21
CA GLU A 21 -0.70 14.43 52.29
C GLU A 21 -0.99 14.14 50.81
N ILE A 22 -1.25 12.87 50.46
CA ILE A 22 -1.66 12.49 49.10
C ILE A 22 -2.99 13.14 48.72
N TRP A 23 -3.96 13.16 49.64
CA TRP A 23 -5.25 13.82 49.42
C TRP A 23 -5.09 15.32 49.19
N LYS A 24 -4.27 16.00 50.00
CA LYS A 24 -3.95 17.42 49.81
C LYS A 24 -3.29 17.68 48.45
N TYR A 25 -2.37 16.82 48.02
CA TYR A 25 -1.72 16.95 46.73
C TYR A 25 -2.72 16.78 45.56
N ARG A 26 -3.61 15.79 45.64
CA ARG A 26 -4.66 15.57 44.62
C ARG A 26 -5.61 16.76 44.50
N LEU A 27 -6.05 17.33 45.63
CA LEU A 27 -6.91 18.51 45.63
C LEU A 27 -6.21 19.72 45.01
N LYS A 28 -4.92 19.93 45.29
CA LYS A 28 -4.13 20.99 44.64
C LYS A 28 -4.03 20.77 43.12
N ALA A 29 -3.67 19.56 42.69
CA ALA A 29 -3.56 19.22 41.28
C ALA A 29 -4.90 19.37 40.55
N GLU A 30 -6.02 18.99 41.17
CA GLU A 30 -7.35 19.18 40.61
C GLU A 30 -7.68 20.67 40.46
N ASN A 31 -7.37 21.49 41.47
CA ASN A 31 -7.64 22.91 41.42
C ASN A 31 -6.78 23.60 40.35
N GLU A 32 -5.49 23.25 40.24
CA GLU A 32 -4.60 23.70 39.17
C GLU A 32 -5.11 23.28 37.79
N ALA A 33 -5.54 22.02 37.63
CA ALA A 33 -6.12 21.55 36.38
C ALA A 33 -7.39 22.31 36.01
N ARG A 34 -8.25 22.62 36.99
CA ARG A 34 -9.47 23.41 36.80
C ARG A 34 -9.17 24.83 36.34
N GLN A 35 -8.20 25.51 36.96
CA GLN A 35 -7.79 26.86 36.56
C GLN A 35 -7.17 26.88 35.15
N ASN A 36 -6.31 25.90 34.86
CA ASN A 36 -5.64 25.79 33.57
C ASN A 36 -6.50 25.13 32.47
N TRP A 37 -7.72 24.68 32.80
CA TRP A 37 -8.59 23.95 31.87
C TRP A 37 -8.95 24.80 30.66
N ALA A 38 -9.39 26.04 30.88
CA ALA A 38 -9.79 26.94 29.79
C ALA A 38 -8.61 27.27 28.85
N GLN A 39 -7.40 27.43 29.39
CA GLN A 39 -6.21 27.74 28.58
C GLN A 39 -5.75 26.52 27.78
N ASN A 40 -5.69 25.33 28.39
CA ASN A 40 -5.18 24.14 27.74
C ASN A 40 -6.22 23.45 26.84
N TRP A 41 -7.50 23.53 27.19
CA TRP A 41 -8.59 22.76 26.58
C TRP A 41 -9.76 23.63 26.13
N GLY A 42 -9.66 24.96 26.17
CA GLY A 42 -10.71 25.87 25.70
C GLY A 42 -11.06 25.67 24.22
N PHE A 43 -10.14 25.16 23.40
CA PHE A 43 -10.41 24.79 22.01
C PHE A 43 -11.43 23.64 21.87
N LEU A 44 -11.70 22.86 22.92
CA LEU A 44 -12.76 21.84 22.89
C LEU A 44 -14.15 22.44 23.05
N THR A 45 -14.24 23.67 23.53
CA THR A 45 -15.52 24.39 23.68
C THR A 45 -15.91 25.20 22.46
N THR A 46 -15.00 25.37 21.49
CA THR A 46 -15.31 26.13 20.27
C THR A 46 -16.23 25.32 19.36
N PRO A 47 -17.34 25.90 18.88
CA PRO A 47 -18.26 25.23 17.98
C PRO A 47 -17.60 24.94 16.63
N LEU A 48 -17.95 23.80 16.03
CA LEU A 48 -17.40 23.34 14.74
C LEU A 48 -17.53 24.40 13.64
N GLU A 49 -18.60 25.18 13.67
CA GLU A 49 -18.89 26.23 12.69
C GLU A 49 -17.85 27.36 12.68
N GLU A 50 -17.28 27.70 13.85
CA GLU A 50 -16.22 28.72 13.94
C GLU A 50 -14.88 28.17 13.44
N LEU A 51 -14.61 26.88 13.65
CA LEU A 51 -13.40 26.23 13.15
C LEU A 51 -13.37 26.19 11.62
N ILE A 52 -14.52 25.91 11.00
CA ILE A 52 -14.65 25.86 9.53
C ILE A 52 -14.49 27.25 8.92
N LYS A 53 -15.12 28.28 9.50
CA LYS A 53 -15.01 29.67 9.01
C LYS A 53 -13.57 30.19 9.08
N CYS A 54 -12.84 29.90 10.15
CA CYS A 54 -11.43 30.27 10.29
C CYS A 54 -10.52 29.59 9.26
N GLU A 55 -10.84 28.36 8.82
CA GLU A 55 -10.07 27.65 7.79
C GLU A 55 -10.37 28.19 6.38
N GLU A 56 -11.60 28.63 6.12
CA GLU A 56 -12.03 29.22 4.84
C GLU A 56 -11.39 30.59 4.59
N GLU A 57 -11.20 31.42 5.62
CA GLU A 57 -10.65 32.77 5.50
C GLU A 57 -9.14 32.82 5.17
N ALA A 58 -8.40 31.71 5.35
CA ALA A 58 -6.94 31.67 5.22
C ALA A 58 -6.41 30.81 4.07
N SER A 59 -7.25 30.38 3.12
CA SER A 59 -6.79 29.65 1.94
C SER A 59 -6.20 30.63 0.91
N THR A 60 -5.02 31.16 1.21
CA THR A 60 -4.12 31.64 0.15
C THR A 60 -4.00 30.50 -0.87
N PRO A 61 -4.18 30.76 -2.18
CA PRO A 61 -4.21 29.71 -3.17
C PRO A 61 -2.89 28.95 -3.08
N LYS A 62 -2.95 27.70 -2.58
CA LYS A 62 -1.78 26.84 -2.44
C LYS A 62 -1.04 26.86 -3.79
N PRO A 63 0.25 27.25 -3.82
CA PRO A 63 0.99 27.30 -5.07
C PRO A 63 0.90 25.92 -5.71
N ARG A 64 0.52 25.88 -6.99
CA ARG A 64 0.42 24.62 -7.74
C ARG A 64 1.82 24.01 -7.79
N ILE A 65 2.08 23.04 -6.93
CA ILE A 65 3.34 22.30 -6.93
C ILE A 65 3.32 21.43 -8.19
N GLU A 66 4.06 21.84 -9.21
CA GLU A 66 4.24 21.02 -10.40
C GLU A 66 4.98 19.74 -10.01
N LEU A 67 4.41 18.58 -10.37
CA LEU A 67 5.04 17.28 -10.12
C LEU A 67 6.41 17.24 -10.81
N PRO A 68 7.51 17.10 -10.04
CA PRO A 68 8.85 17.02 -10.60
C PRO A 68 8.94 15.88 -11.61
N GLU A 69 9.72 16.09 -12.68
CA GLU A 69 9.76 15.19 -13.84
C GLU A 69 10.10 13.73 -13.48
N ARG A 70 10.92 13.53 -12.44
CA ARG A 70 11.29 12.19 -11.96
C ARG A 70 10.11 11.39 -11.40
N PHE A 71 9.04 12.06 -10.96
CA PHE A 71 7.81 11.42 -10.47
C PHE A 71 6.74 11.27 -11.56
N ARG A 72 6.99 11.78 -12.78
CA ARG A 72 6.08 11.59 -13.90
C ARG A 72 6.19 10.15 -14.39
N ILE A 73 5.07 9.43 -14.39
CA ILE A 73 4.99 8.07 -14.93
C ILE A 73 5.24 8.17 -16.44
N ARG A 74 6.19 7.37 -16.94
CA ARG A 74 6.39 7.29 -18.40
C ARG A 74 5.16 6.64 -19.01
N PRO A 75 4.60 7.20 -20.09
CA PRO A 75 3.50 6.54 -20.79
C PRO A 75 3.96 5.16 -21.21
N VAL A 76 3.15 4.15 -20.88
CA VAL A 76 3.41 2.77 -21.31
C VAL A 76 3.48 2.78 -22.82
N THR A 77 4.56 2.23 -23.38
CA THR A 77 4.65 2.07 -24.83
C THR A 77 3.44 1.29 -25.32
N PRO A 78 2.69 1.80 -26.31
CA PRO A 78 1.48 1.14 -26.78
C PRO A 78 1.83 -0.25 -27.28
N VAL A 79 1.12 -1.24 -26.76
CA VAL A 79 1.33 -2.67 -27.04
C VAL A 79 1.22 -2.95 -28.55
N GLU A 80 0.38 -2.17 -29.25
CA GLU A 80 0.18 -2.19 -30.70
C GLU A 80 1.48 -2.01 -31.51
N LYS A 81 2.47 -1.28 -30.96
CA LYS A 81 3.77 -1.10 -31.63
C LYS A 81 4.58 -2.40 -31.69
N TYR A 82 4.39 -3.29 -30.73
CA TYR A 82 5.17 -4.52 -30.57
C TYR A 82 4.37 -5.79 -30.84
N ILE A 83 3.05 -5.75 -30.70
CA ILE A 83 2.15 -6.88 -30.95
C ILE A 83 1.24 -6.52 -32.11
N GLN A 84 1.61 -6.96 -33.31
CA GLN A 84 0.77 -6.86 -34.51
C GLN A 84 -0.03 -8.15 -34.67
N VAL A 85 -1.35 -8.08 -34.41
CA VAL A 85 -2.25 -9.21 -34.65
C VAL A 85 -2.70 -9.16 -36.11
N LEU A 86 -2.17 -10.06 -36.92
CA LEU A 86 -2.59 -10.21 -38.32
C LEU A 86 -3.95 -10.93 -38.40
N PRO A 87 -4.77 -10.64 -39.42
CA PRO A 87 -6.06 -11.31 -39.61
C PRO A 87 -5.88 -12.82 -39.85
N SER A 88 -6.90 -13.59 -39.47
CA SER A 88 -6.89 -15.04 -39.66
C SER A 88 -6.97 -15.40 -41.15
N PRO A 89 -6.38 -16.54 -41.56
CA PRO A 89 -6.47 -17.00 -42.95
C PRO A 89 -7.90 -17.46 -43.29
N PRO A 90 -8.28 -17.42 -44.58
CA PRO A 90 -9.61 -17.84 -45.02
C PRO A 90 -9.85 -19.33 -44.71
N VAL A 91 -10.98 -19.61 -44.09
CA VAL A 91 -11.41 -20.97 -43.73
C VAL A 91 -11.88 -21.70 -45.01
N PRO A 92 -11.47 -22.96 -45.22
CA PRO A 92 -11.93 -23.76 -46.36
C PRO A 92 -13.44 -23.96 -46.32
N LYS A 93 -14.09 -23.82 -47.50
CA LYS A 93 -15.55 -23.94 -47.65
C LYS A 93 -16.05 -25.39 -47.68
N THR A 94 -15.14 -26.33 -47.92
CA THR A 94 -15.44 -27.76 -48.07
C THR A 94 -15.15 -28.50 -46.77
N THR A 95 -16.05 -29.39 -46.36
CA THR A 95 -15.92 -30.23 -45.16
C THR A 95 -14.69 -31.15 -45.21
N GLN A 96 -14.39 -31.73 -46.37
CA GLN A 96 -13.18 -32.54 -46.58
C GLN A 96 -11.90 -31.73 -46.35
N GLY A 97 -11.90 -30.47 -46.79
CA GLY A 97 -10.79 -29.55 -46.60
C GLY A 97 -10.73 -28.92 -45.22
N PHE A 98 -11.67 -29.21 -44.31
CA PHE A 98 -11.71 -28.63 -42.96
C PHE A 98 -10.87 -29.41 -41.96
N ILE A 99 -10.62 -30.69 -42.20
CA ILE A 99 -9.79 -31.51 -41.30
C ILE A 99 -8.31 -31.18 -41.55
N GLY A 100 -7.61 -30.67 -40.54
CA GLY A 100 -6.16 -30.43 -40.61
C GLY A 100 -5.72 -29.29 -41.55
N TRP A 101 -6.63 -28.40 -41.97
CA TRP A 101 -6.35 -27.38 -42.99
C TRP A 101 -5.24 -26.39 -42.62
N ARG A 102 -5.10 -26.07 -41.34
CA ARG A 102 -4.01 -25.22 -40.85
C ARG A 102 -2.65 -25.95 -40.89
N SER A 103 -2.66 -27.27 -40.74
CA SER A 103 -1.48 -28.12 -40.78
C SER A 103 -1.02 -28.42 -42.20
N GLY A 104 -1.95 -28.47 -43.16
CA GLY A 104 -1.63 -28.76 -44.56
C GLY A 104 -1.14 -27.56 -45.38
N VAL A 105 -1.31 -26.32 -44.90
CA VAL A 105 -0.89 -25.11 -45.65
C VAL A 105 0.54 -24.72 -45.28
N PRO A 106 1.48 -24.71 -46.25
CA PRO A 106 2.84 -24.25 -46.02
C PRO A 106 2.87 -22.81 -45.47
N GLY A 107 3.41 -22.62 -44.27
CA GLY A 107 3.49 -21.31 -43.61
C GLY A 107 2.55 -21.16 -42.41
N LEU A 108 1.40 -21.84 -42.42
CA LEU A 108 0.47 -21.90 -41.29
C LEU A 108 0.81 -23.03 -40.31
N ASN A 109 1.47 -24.06 -40.82
CA ASN A 109 2.01 -25.17 -40.04
C ASN A 109 3.20 -24.78 -39.14
N LYS A 110 3.82 -23.61 -39.35
CA LYS A 110 4.99 -23.14 -38.58
C LYS A 110 4.68 -22.84 -37.11
N CYS A 111 3.43 -22.50 -36.81
CA CYS A 111 2.98 -22.22 -35.45
C CYS A 111 2.41 -23.46 -34.75
N LEU A 112 2.42 -24.63 -35.41
CA LEU A 112 2.08 -25.87 -34.76
C LEU A 112 3.30 -26.32 -33.96
N GLU A 113 3.08 -26.61 -32.68
CA GLU A 113 4.10 -27.25 -31.86
C GLU A 113 4.34 -28.66 -32.44
N HIS A 114 5.38 -28.77 -33.26
CA HIS A 114 5.92 -30.05 -33.67
C HIS A 114 6.78 -30.56 -32.54
N ASP A 115 6.30 -31.62 -31.89
CA ASP A 115 7.04 -32.45 -30.96
C ASP A 115 8.02 -31.64 -30.11
N CYS A 116 7.49 -30.95 -29.10
CA CYS A 116 8.33 -30.52 -28.00
C CYS A 116 8.99 -31.77 -27.44
N GLU A 117 10.25 -32.01 -27.84
CA GLU A 117 11.14 -32.98 -27.21
C GLU A 117 10.92 -32.83 -25.71
N ILE A 118 10.39 -33.86 -25.05
CA ILE A 118 10.18 -33.83 -23.61
C ILE A 118 11.58 -33.80 -22.98
N ARG A 119 12.17 -32.60 -22.91
CA ARG A 119 13.44 -32.36 -22.26
C ARG A 119 13.17 -32.48 -20.78
N SER A 120 13.68 -33.56 -20.19
CA SER A 120 13.63 -33.83 -18.76
C SER A 120 13.83 -32.53 -17.95
N CYS A 121 12.80 -32.18 -17.17
CA CYS A 121 12.71 -30.91 -16.45
C CYS A 121 13.72 -30.80 -15.30
N LYS A 122 14.35 -31.93 -14.91
CA LYS A 122 15.33 -31.94 -13.82
C LYS A 122 16.68 -31.39 -14.29
N GLY A 123 16.94 -30.14 -13.92
CA GLY A 123 18.27 -29.52 -14.01
C GLY A 123 18.56 -28.72 -15.29
N ALA A 124 17.70 -28.75 -16.30
CA ALA A 124 17.88 -27.93 -17.51
C ALA A 124 17.73 -26.43 -17.20
N TYR A 125 16.67 -26.06 -16.46
CA TYR A 125 16.41 -24.68 -16.08
C TYR A 125 17.49 -24.09 -15.16
N ALA A 126 18.05 -24.90 -14.26
CA ALA A 126 19.14 -24.46 -13.38
C ALA A 126 20.44 -24.18 -14.14
N LYS A 127 20.67 -24.86 -15.29
CA LYS A 127 21.79 -24.57 -16.19
C LYS A 127 21.59 -23.27 -16.96
N GLU A 128 20.38 -22.98 -17.44
CA GLU A 128 20.07 -21.70 -18.12
C GLU A 128 20.29 -20.49 -17.20
N LEU A 129 19.98 -20.64 -15.91
CA LEU A 129 20.20 -19.61 -14.89
C LEU A 129 21.66 -19.52 -14.38
N ASN A 130 22.58 -20.32 -14.92
CA ASN A 130 23.96 -20.45 -14.43
C ASN A 130 24.04 -20.68 -12.91
N TRP A 131 23.13 -21.47 -12.35
CA TRP A 131 23.03 -21.65 -10.91
C TRP A 131 24.24 -22.43 -10.37
N PRO A 132 24.83 -22.05 -9.22
CA PRO A 132 25.98 -22.74 -8.65
C PRO A 132 25.64 -24.21 -8.35
N LYS A 133 26.61 -25.10 -8.61
CA LYS A 133 26.45 -26.56 -8.45
C LYS A 133 26.01 -26.96 -7.04
N GLN A 134 26.32 -26.17 -6.02
CA GLN A 134 25.88 -26.43 -4.64
C GLN A 134 24.37 -26.27 -4.43
N GLY A 135 23.66 -25.56 -5.31
CA GLY A 135 22.20 -25.36 -5.22
C GLY A 135 21.38 -26.30 -6.10
N ILE A 136 22.03 -27.20 -6.84
CA ILE A 136 21.40 -28.21 -7.71
C ILE A 136 21.75 -29.57 -7.09
N HIS A 137 20.83 -30.13 -6.31
CA HIS A 137 21.02 -31.43 -5.64
C HIS A 137 21.24 -32.59 -6.61
#